data_AF-A0AAW1M2U1-F1
#
_entry.id   AF-A0AAW1M2U1-F1
#
_cell.length_a   1.000
_cell.length_b   1.000
_cell.length_c   1.000
_cell.angle_alpha   90.00
_cell.angle_beta   90.00
_cell.angle_gamma   90.00
#
_symmetry.space_group_name_H-M   'P 1'
#
loop_
_entity.id
_entity.type
_entity.pdbx_description
1 polymer ?
#
loop_
_entity_poly.entity_id
_entity_poly.type
_entity_poly.pdbx_seq_one_letter_code
_entity_poly.pdbx_strand_id
1 'polypeptide(L)'
;MCLKDLATGLGLSITTVWRLVKKGYMKSHSSAIRPLLTKQNKIARLHWVLGKISASSLGGNLIYDAMYDVVHIDEKFFYKTRTTQKYYLLPNEPQPHRTCQSKRFISKIMFMAAVAKPRYDEDGVVLFDGKIGIFPFVYKAEAMRSSKNREKGTLEVKPIENNAKPHISPQDLDFLGVAKSDGFDMDLVFQPPNSPDLNILDLGFFRSIQTIQHKKSPKSILQLVDSVCKAYDEIDNEKLKFVWVSLHGCMNEILRVEGNNSYSIPHIGKKRVQRTELVETKVSPNKECLQKALYALENINADEEQSARSTHAVAV
;
A
#
# COMPACT_ATOMS: atom_id res chain seq x y z
N MET A 1 4.73 -11.78 23.58
CA MET A 1 5.36 -11.53 24.89
C MET A 1 4.56 -10.46 25.62
N CYS A 2 4.02 -10.77 26.79
CA CYS A 2 3.32 -9.84 27.67
C CYS A 2 4.27 -9.27 28.75
N LEU A 3 3.80 -8.30 29.52
CA LEU A 3 4.57 -7.70 30.64
C LEU A 3 5.02 -8.74 31.67
N LYS A 4 4.22 -9.78 31.89
CA LYS A 4 4.54 -10.87 32.82
C LYS A 4 5.71 -11.72 32.30
N ASP A 5 5.68 -12.10 31.03
CA ASP A 5 6.77 -12.84 30.39
C ASP A 5 8.09 -12.07 30.45
N LEU A 6 8.04 -10.76 30.19
CA LEU A 6 9.20 -9.88 30.26
C LEU A 6 9.73 -9.76 31.70
N ALA A 7 8.85 -9.65 32.70
CA ALA A 7 9.23 -9.61 34.10
C ALA A 7 9.93 -10.90 34.54
N THR A 8 9.39 -12.06 34.16
CA THR A 8 10.03 -13.37 34.41
C THR A 8 11.40 -13.47 33.74
N GLY A 9 11.51 -13.08 32.46
CA GLY A 9 12.79 -13.12 31.73
C GLY A 9 13.87 -12.20 32.29
N LEU A 10 13.48 -11.09 32.92
CA LEU A 10 14.39 -10.15 33.57
C LEU A 10 14.65 -10.46 35.05
N GLY A 11 13.97 -11.44 35.64
CA GLY A 11 14.01 -11.69 37.08
C GLY A 11 13.46 -10.54 37.93
N LEU A 12 12.57 -9.71 37.35
CA LEU A 12 12.00 -8.53 38.00
C LEU A 12 10.53 -8.74 38.37
N SER A 13 10.02 -7.96 39.32
CA SER A 13 8.58 -7.90 39.56
C SER A 13 7.85 -7.20 38.41
N ILE A 14 6.61 -7.64 38.13
CA ILE A 14 5.79 -7.06 37.06
C ILE A 14 5.53 -5.56 37.24
N THR A 15 5.41 -5.11 38.49
CA THR A 15 5.23 -3.70 38.84
C THR A 15 6.48 -2.88 38.55
N THR A 16 7.68 -3.44 38.71
CA THR A 16 8.93 -2.79 38.34
C THR A 16 9.03 -2.61 36.83
N VAL A 17 8.77 -3.67 36.06
CA VAL A 17 8.76 -3.58 34.58
C VAL A 17 7.71 -2.58 34.09
N TRP A 18 6.49 -2.61 34.64
CA TRP A 18 5.45 -1.63 34.32
C TRP A 18 5.90 -0.19 34.60
N ARG A 19 6.58 0.05 35.73
CA ARG A 19 7.10 1.37 36.08
C ARG A 19 8.20 1.82 35.11
N LEU A 20 9.09 0.91 34.69
CA LEU A 20 10.11 1.20 33.68
C LEU A 20 9.48 1.57 32.34
N VAL A 21 8.42 0.88 31.93
CA VAL A 21 7.65 1.24 30.72
C VAL A 21 7.00 2.61 30.87
N LYS A 22 6.33 2.88 32.00
CA LYS A 22 5.67 4.17 32.26
C LYS A 22 6.65 5.35 32.32
N LYS A 23 7.86 5.12 32.85
CA LYS A 23 8.95 6.11 32.90
C LYS A 23 9.72 6.23 31.58
N GLY A 24 9.42 5.41 30.57
CA GLY A 24 10.06 5.46 29.25
C GLY A 24 11.42 4.78 29.15
N TYR A 25 11.92 4.14 30.21
CA TYR A 25 13.14 3.33 30.17
C TYR A 25 12.95 2.03 29.36
N MET A 26 11.71 1.59 29.20
CA MET A 26 11.33 0.49 28.31
C MET A 26 10.17 0.95 27.42
N LYS A 27 10.11 0.41 26.20
CA LYS A 27 9.05 0.74 25.25
C LYS A 27 8.42 -0.54 24.72
N SER A 28 7.09 -0.61 24.79
CA SER A 28 6.35 -1.64 24.07
C SER A 28 6.38 -1.31 22.58
N HIS A 29 6.70 -2.31 21.76
CA HIS A 29 6.65 -2.22 20.31
C HIS A 29 5.84 -3.40 19.75
N SER A 30 5.08 -3.15 18.70
CA SER A 30 4.40 -4.19 17.94
C SER A 30 5.08 -4.31 16.59
N SER A 31 5.56 -5.51 16.26
CA SER A 31 6.15 -5.81 14.96
C SER A 31 5.11 -6.48 14.07
N ALA A 32 4.83 -5.90 12.91
CA ALA A 32 3.99 -6.52 11.89
C ALA A 32 4.84 -7.48 11.06
N ILE A 33 4.28 -8.64 10.70
CA ILE A 33 4.92 -9.56 9.77
C ILE A 33 5.04 -8.87 8.40
N ARG A 34 6.23 -8.93 7.82
CA ARG A 34 6.54 -8.40 6.48
C ARG A 34 6.88 -9.56 5.55
N PRO A 35 6.69 -9.39 4.23
CA PRO A 35 7.09 -10.41 3.27
C PRO A 35 8.58 -10.73 3.41
N LEU A 36 8.92 -12.01 3.35
CA LEU A 36 10.31 -12.45 3.28
C LEU A 36 10.87 -12.10 1.89
N LEU A 37 12.00 -11.40 1.82
CA LEU A 37 12.64 -11.03 0.57
C LEU A 37 13.84 -11.93 0.29
N THR A 38 13.84 -12.59 -0.88
CA THR A 38 15.00 -13.27 -1.44
C THR A 38 16.06 -12.27 -1.88
N LYS A 39 17.27 -12.74 -2.21
CA LYS A 39 18.34 -11.90 -2.79
C LYS A 39 17.82 -11.21 -4.06
N GLN A 40 17.18 -11.96 -4.95
CA GLN A 40 16.59 -11.46 -6.20
C GLN A 40 15.51 -10.41 -5.95
N ASN A 41 14.63 -10.59 -4.95
CA ASN A 41 13.62 -9.58 -4.63
C ASN A 41 14.26 -8.25 -4.21
N LYS A 42 15.35 -8.30 -3.42
CA LYS A 42 16.08 -7.08 -3.00
C LYS A 42 16.74 -6.39 -4.19
N ILE A 43 17.40 -7.16 -5.06
CA ILE A 43 18.03 -6.65 -6.29
C ILE A 43 16.98 -6.00 -7.21
N ALA A 44 15.86 -6.67 -7.45
CA ALA A 44 14.76 -6.14 -8.27
C ALA A 44 14.21 -4.82 -7.71
N ARG A 45 14.10 -4.71 -6.37
CA ARG A 45 13.71 -3.47 -5.70
C ARG A 45 14.73 -2.36 -5.87
N LEU A 46 16.03 -2.66 -5.81
CA LEU A 46 17.08 -1.67 -6.05
C LEU A 46 17.04 -1.16 -7.50
N HIS A 47 17.04 -2.06 -8.49
CA HIS A 47 16.95 -1.66 -9.90
C HIS A 47 15.70 -0.82 -10.18
N TRP A 48 14.56 -1.21 -9.60
CA TRP A 48 13.34 -0.43 -9.72
C TRP A 48 13.50 1.01 -9.22
N VAL A 49 14.06 1.19 -8.01
CA VAL A 49 14.25 2.54 -7.45
C VAL A 49 15.30 3.33 -8.25
N LEU A 50 16.40 2.70 -8.64
CA LEU A 50 17.44 3.34 -9.45
C LEU A 50 16.90 3.81 -10.81
N GLY A 51 16.05 3.01 -11.46
CA GLY A 51 15.37 3.38 -12.70
C GLY A 51 14.37 4.53 -12.58
N LYS A 52 14.06 4.97 -11.35
CA LYS A 52 13.23 6.14 -11.06
C LYS A 52 14.05 7.37 -10.65
N ILE A 53 15.37 7.34 -10.78
CA ILE A 53 16.25 8.47 -10.47
C ILE A 53 16.84 9.02 -11.77
N SER A 54 16.78 10.34 -11.93
CA SER A 54 17.38 11.06 -13.05
C SER A 54 18.17 12.28 -12.58
N ALA A 55 19.11 12.73 -13.41
CA ALA A 55 19.82 13.98 -13.18
C ALA A 55 18.91 15.16 -13.56
N SER A 56 18.82 16.16 -12.67
CA SER A 56 18.11 17.40 -12.97
C SER A 56 18.82 18.17 -14.09
N SER A 57 18.03 18.62 -15.07
CA SER A 57 18.48 19.40 -16.23
C SER A 57 19.16 20.72 -15.86
N LEU A 58 18.96 21.23 -14.64
CA LEU A 58 19.34 22.57 -14.21
C LEU A 58 20.52 22.64 -13.22
N GLY A 59 21.17 21.52 -12.86
CA GLY A 59 22.30 21.60 -11.92
C GLY A 59 22.88 20.29 -11.39
N GLY A 60 22.72 19.16 -12.09
CA GLY A 60 23.35 17.89 -11.72
C GLY A 60 22.87 17.26 -10.41
N ASN A 61 21.89 17.87 -9.73
CA ASN A 61 21.25 17.28 -8.57
C ASN A 61 20.33 16.14 -9.00
N LEU A 62 20.36 15.03 -8.26
CA LEU A 62 19.51 13.88 -8.51
C LEU A 62 18.08 14.18 -8.07
N ILE A 63 17.11 13.76 -8.87
CA ILE A 63 15.69 13.85 -8.58
C ILE A 63 15.04 12.50 -8.84
N TYR A 64 13.94 12.23 -8.12
CA TYR A 64 13.06 11.15 -8.52
C TYR A 64 12.23 11.60 -9.72
N ASP A 65 11.92 10.64 -10.59
CA ASP A 65 10.92 10.77 -11.64
C ASP A 65 9.64 11.39 -11.06
N ALA A 66 9.08 12.35 -11.78
CA ALA A 66 7.85 13.01 -11.36
C ALA A 66 6.65 12.06 -11.36
N MET A 67 6.69 10.97 -12.16
CA MET A 67 5.69 9.90 -12.27
C MET A 67 4.29 10.42 -12.62
N TYR A 68 4.20 11.49 -13.42
CA TYR A 68 2.92 12.03 -13.87
C TYR A 68 2.25 11.16 -14.94
N ASP A 69 3.01 10.31 -15.59
CA ASP A 69 2.66 9.31 -16.60
C ASP A 69 2.44 7.90 -16.01
N VAL A 70 2.49 7.76 -14.68
CA VAL A 70 2.34 6.47 -14.00
C VAL A 70 0.95 6.35 -13.38
N VAL A 71 0.26 5.26 -13.71
CA VAL A 71 -0.99 4.84 -13.08
C VAL A 71 -0.73 3.60 -12.22
N HIS A 72 -1.09 3.68 -10.93
CA HIS A 72 -1.07 2.55 -10.03
C HIS A 72 -2.43 1.85 -10.05
N ILE A 73 -2.42 0.54 -10.30
CA ILE A 73 -3.60 -0.33 -10.28
C ILE A 73 -3.35 -1.45 -9.28
N ASP A 74 -4.36 -1.77 -8.48
CA ASP A 74 -4.30 -2.85 -7.50
C ASP A 74 -5.70 -3.25 -7.02
N GLU A 75 -5.81 -4.44 -6.44
CA GLU A 75 -7.06 -4.94 -5.85
C GLU A 75 -7.02 -5.03 -4.33
N LYS A 76 -8.16 -4.76 -3.68
CA LYS A 76 -8.30 -4.95 -2.24
C LYS A 76 -9.68 -5.43 -1.82
N PHE A 77 -9.70 -6.32 -0.84
CA PHE A 77 -10.92 -6.67 -0.11
C PHE A 77 -11.34 -5.57 0.87
N PHE A 78 -12.57 -5.10 0.72
CA PHE A 78 -13.27 -4.28 1.70
C PHE A 78 -14.28 -5.12 2.46
N TYR A 79 -14.28 -4.99 3.78
CA TYR A 79 -15.12 -5.78 4.68
C TYR A 79 -16.27 -4.94 5.19
N LYS A 80 -17.45 -5.56 5.30
CA LYS A 80 -18.66 -4.92 5.85
C LYS A 80 -18.42 -4.36 7.25
N THR A 81 -17.64 -5.05 8.07
CA THR A 81 -17.31 -4.61 9.42
C THR A 81 -15.95 -5.17 9.87
N ARG A 82 -15.27 -4.44 10.77
CA ARG A 82 -14.06 -4.96 11.44
C ARG A 82 -14.40 -5.98 12.51
N THR A 83 -13.51 -6.96 12.70
CA THR A 83 -13.60 -7.95 13.79
C THR A 83 -13.38 -7.29 15.16
N THR A 84 -12.50 -6.29 15.23
CA THR A 84 -12.20 -5.51 16.42
C THR A 84 -12.36 -4.01 16.13
N GLN A 85 -12.93 -3.28 17.08
CA GLN A 85 -13.11 -1.83 17.00
C GLN A 85 -12.92 -1.24 18.40
N LYS A 86 -12.22 -0.11 18.47
CA LYS A 86 -12.00 0.62 19.72
C LYS A 86 -13.15 1.60 19.93
N TYR A 87 -13.76 1.55 21.10
CA TYR A 87 -14.77 2.50 21.57
C TYR A 87 -14.20 3.33 22.71
N TYR A 88 -14.58 4.60 22.78
CA TYR A 88 -14.32 5.47 23.92
C TYR A 88 -15.65 5.63 24.63
N LEU A 89 -15.71 5.22 25.90
CA LEU A 89 -16.94 5.15 26.69
C LEU A 89 -16.73 5.96 27.97
N LEU A 90 -17.80 6.59 28.47
CA LEU A 90 -17.80 7.14 29.81
C LEU A 90 -17.77 6.01 30.86
N PRO A 91 -17.31 6.25 32.10
CA PRO A 91 -17.17 5.20 33.12
C PRO A 91 -18.42 4.36 33.38
N ASN A 92 -19.61 4.93 33.19
CA ASN A 92 -20.91 4.29 33.43
C ASN A 92 -21.68 3.98 32.14
N GLU A 93 -21.06 4.15 30.97
CA GLU A 93 -21.73 3.87 29.70
C GLU A 93 -21.66 2.37 29.39
N PRO A 94 -22.79 1.74 28.99
CA PRO A 94 -22.80 0.32 28.69
C PRO A 94 -21.88 -0.01 27.51
N GLN A 95 -21.15 -1.12 27.62
CA GLN A 95 -20.24 -1.55 26.56
C GLN A 95 -21.02 -1.95 25.30
N PRO A 96 -20.66 -1.44 24.11
CA PRO A 96 -21.32 -1.81 22.87
C PRO A 96 -21.19 -3.31 22.57
N HIS A 97 -22.32 -4.01 22.53
CA HIS A 97 -22.37 -5.42 22.17
C HIS A 97 -22.48 -5.59 20.65
N ARG A 98 -21.51 -6.27 20.04
CA ARG A 98 -21.48 -6.55 18.58
C ARG A 98 -21.48 -8.05 18.34
N THR A 99 -22.52 -8.54 17.69
CA THR A 99 -22.68 -9.96 17.36
C THR A 99 -22.56 -10.22 15.87
N CYS A 100 -21.98 -11.37 15.54
CA CYS A 100 -22.06 -11.99 14.23
C CYS A 100 -22.03 -13.50 14.44
N GLN A 101 -22.75 -14.28 13.62
CA GLN A 101 -22.75 -15.74 13.75
C GLN A 101 -21.36 -16.35 13.55
N SER A 102 -20.55 -15.78 12.65
CA SER A 102 -19.16 -16.19 12.44
C SER A 102 -18.32 -15.05 11.88
N LYS A 103 -17.12 -14.88 12.45
CA LYS A 103 -16.11 -13.94 11.95
C LYS A 103 -15.54 -14.35 10.59
N ARG A 104 -15.61 -15.65 10.24
CA ARG A 104 -15.11 -16.18 8.96
C ARG A 104 -15.97 -15.76 7.77
N PHE A 105 -17.27 -15.53 8.00
CA PHE A 105 -18.25 -15.19 6.97
C PHE A 105 -18.62 -13.70 7.00
N ILE A 106 -17.75 -12.83 7.51
CA ILE A 106 -17.96 -11.39 7.36
C ILE A 106 -17.90 -11.07 5.88
N SER A 107 -19.04 -10.58 5.36
CA SER A 107 -19.18 -10.18 3.97
C SER A 107 -18.06 -9.23 3.55
N LYS A 108 -17.44 -9.54 2.41
CA LYS A 108 -16.35 -8.77 1.82
C LYS A 108 -16.53 -8.70 0.31
N ILE A 109 -16.03 -7.63 -0.29
CA ILE A 109 -16.05 -7.40 -1.74
C ILE A 109 -14.65 -6.98 -2.15
N MET A 110 -14.14 -7.55 -3.24
CA MET A 110 -12.90 -7.10 -3.86
C MET A 110 -13.19 -5.89 -4.75
N PHE A 111 -12.32 -4.89 -4.68
CA PHE A 111 -12.34 -3.74 -5.57
C PHE A 111 -11.00 -3.62 -6.24
N MET A 112 -11.01 -3.37 -7.55
CA MET A 112 -9.85 -2.86 -8.27
C MET A 112 -9.90 -1.33 -8.24
N ALA A 113 -8.79 -0.67 -7.95
CA ALA A 113 -8.70 0.78 -8.01
C ALA A 113 -7.56 1.19 -8.94
N ALA A 114 -7.74 2.31 -9.64
CA ALA A 114 -6.71 2.96 -10.45
C ALA A 114 -6.55 4.41 -9.98
N VAL A 115 -5.30 4.80 -9.71
CA VAL A 115 -4.95 6.16 -9.29
C VAL A 115 -3.63 6.61 -9.92
N ALA A 116 -3.54 7.88 -10.23
CA ALA A 116 -2.37 8.57 -10.72
C ALA A 116 -1.98 9.71 -9.77
N LYS A 117 -0.93 10.45 -10.11
CA LYS A 117 -0.51 11.62 -9.34
C LYS A 117 -1.43 12.81 -9.62
N PRO A 118 -1.98 13.48 -8.59
CA PRO A 118 -2.80 14.67 -8.80
C PRO A 118 -1.97 15.81 -9.41
N ARG A 119 -2.60 16.59 -10.29
CA ARG A 119 -2.02 17.72 -11.00
C ARG A 119 -2.76 19.00 -10.62
N TYR A 120 -2.01 20.06 -10.43
CA TYR A 120 -2.50 21.37 -10.01
C TYR A 120 -1.95 22.42 -10.98
N ASP A 121 -2.66 23.52 -11.16
CA ASP A 121 -2.14 24.69 -11.86
C ASP A 121 -1.21 25.53 -10.96
N GLU A 122 -0.77 26.67 -11.48
CA GLU A 122 0.13 27.60 -10.78
C GLU A 122 -0.52 28.23 -9.53
N ASP A 123 -1.84 28.39 -9.53
CA ASP A 123 -2.64 28.92 -8.41
C ASP A 123 -2.98 27.84 -7.37
N GLY A 124 -2.61 26.58 -7.62
CA GLY A 124 -2.87 25.45 -6.75
C GLY A 124 -4.28 24.88 -6.86
N VAL A 125 -5.03 25.23 -7.91
CA VAL A 125 -6.32 24.64 -8.26
C VAL A 125 -6.08 23.24 -8.84
N VAL A 126 -6.94 22.29 -8.48
CA VAL A 126 -6.85 20.90 -8.96
C VAL A 126 -7.26 20.85 -10.43
N LEU A 127 -6.32 20.55 -11.32
CA LEU A 127 -6.58 20.25 -12.73
C LEU A 127 -6.97 18.77 -12.93
N PHE A 128 -6.34 17.88 -12.15
CA PHE A 128 -6.63 16.47 -12.13
C PHE A 128 -6.41 15.94 -10.72
N ASP A 129 -7.42 15.28 -10.15
CA ASP A 129 -7.36 14.83 -8.75
C ASP A 129 -6.60 13.51 -8.54
N GLY A 130 -6.15 12.88 -9.64
CA GLY A 130 -5.44 11.61 -9.61
C GLY A 130 -6.35 10.39 -9.47
N LYS A 131 -7.67 10.55 -9.33
CA LYS A 131 -8.62 9.44 -9.23
C LYS A 131 -9.08 9.03 -10.63
N ILE A 132 -8.83 7.78 -11.01
CA ILE A 132 -9.27 7.24 -12.31
C ILE A 132 -10.53 6.40 -12.13
N GLY A 133 -10.53 5.49 -11.16
CA GLY A 133 -11.73 4.74 -10.80
C GLY A 133 -11.54 3.74 -9.68
N ILE A 134 -12.68 3.24 -9.18
CA ILE A 134 -12.78 2.13 -8.26
C ILE A 134 -13.91 1.19 -8.69
N PHE A 135 -13.60 -0.07 -8.92
CA PHE A 135 -14.45 -1.02 -9.62
C PHE A 135 -14.73 -2.24 -8.73
N PRO A 136 -15.98 -2.45 -8.28
CA PRO A 136 -16.35 -3.61 -7.46
C PRO A 136 -16.42 -4.89 -8.32
N PHE A 137 -15.85 -5.98 -7.81
CA PHE A 137 -16.01 -7.31 -8.41
C PHE A 137 -17.30 -7.95 -7.89
N VAL A 138 -18.39 -7.62 -8.57
CA VAL A 138 -19.74 -8.07 -8.23
C VAL A 138 -20.53 -8.45 -9.47
N TYR A 139 -21.54 -9.31 -9.31
CA TYR A 139 -22.50 -9.67 -10.36
C TYR A 139 -23.92 -9.65 -9.80
N LYS A 140 -24.91 -9.51 -10.70
CA LYS A 140 -26.33 -9.62 -10.33
C LYS A 140 -26.77 -11.07 -10.49
N ALA A 141 -27.46 -11.61 -9.49
CA ALA A 141 -28.03 -12.94 -9.51
C ALA A 141 -29.37 -12.99 -8.78
N GLU A 142 -30.28 -13.81 -9.29
CA GLU A 142 -31.59 -13.98 -8.69
C GLU A 142 -31.53 -14.73 -7.35
N ALA A 143 -32.49 -14.38 -6.49
CA ALA A 143 -32.78 -15.07 -5.25
C ALA A 143 -33.25 -16.50 -5.53
N MET A 144 -32.42 -17.50 -5.27
CA MET A 144 -32.83 -18.91 -5.45
C MET A 144 -33.89 -19.37 -4.44
N ARG A 145 -33.97 -18.73 -3.28
CA ARG A 145 -34.91 -19.03 -2.19
C ARG A 145 -35.54 -17.74 -1.67
N SER A 146 -36.80 -17.81 -1.29
CA SER A 146 -37.42 -16.76 -0.48
C SER A 146 -36.80 -16.73 0.92
N SER A 147 -36.79 -15.57 1.54
CA SER A 147 -36.40 -15.38 2.93
C SER A 147 -37.28 -14.31 3.56
N LYS A 148 -37.19 -14.14 4.88
CA LYS A 148 -37.93 -13.08 5.60
C LYS A 148 -37.70 -11.68 5.02
N ASN A 149 -36.57 -11.45 4.35
CA ASN A 149 -36.17 -10.13 3.87
C ASN A 149 -36.35 -9.94 2.35
N ARG A 150 -36.80 -10.96 1.60
CA ARG A 150 -36.96 -10.90 0.13
C ARG A 150 -37.65 -12.12 -0.48
N GLU A 151 -38.31 -11.93 -1.60
CA GLU A 151 -38.93 -12.99 -2.39
C GLU A 151 -37.93 -13.69 -3.32
N LYS A 152 -38.28 -14.92 -3.74
CA LYS A 152 -37.55 -15.67 -4.76
C LYS A 152 -37.60 -14.90 -6.09
N GLY A 153 -36.52 -14.93 -6.87
CA GLY A 153 -36.41 -14.19 -8.13
C GLY A 153 -35.89 -12.74 -7.99
N THR A 154 -35.86 -12.17 -6.78
CA THR A 154 -35.30 -10.81 -6.57
C THR A 154 -33.83 -10.76 -6.99
N LEU A 155 -33.47 -9.85 -7.90
CA LEU A 155 -32.08 -9.63 -8.32
C LEU A 155 -31.25 -9.06 -7.16
N GLU A 156 -30.16 -9.75 -6.84
CA GLU A 156 -29.21 -9.32 -5.82
C GLU A 156 -27.80 -9.17 -6.38
N VAL A 157 -27.09 -8.18 -5.84
CA VAL A 157 -25.65 -8.04 -6.07
C VAL A 157 -24.90 -8.99 -5.14
N LYS A 158 -24.07 -9.85 -5.74
CA LYS A 158 -23.23 -10.83 -5.04
C LYS A 158 -21.75 -10.59 -5.37
N PRO A 159 -20.84 -10.84 -4.40
CA PRO A 159 -19.40 -10.76 -4.65
C PRO A 159 -18.92 -11.90 -5.55
N ILE A 160 -17.90 -11.62 -6.36
CA ILE A 160 -17.16 -12.67 -7.08
C ILE A 160 -16.20 -13.34 -6.09
N GLU A 161 -16.32 -14.67 -5.92
CA GLU A 161 -15.55 -15.42 -4.92
C GLU A 161 -14.21 -15.94 -5.45
N ASN A 162 -14.11 -16.20 -6.76
CA ASN A 162 -12.89 -16.69 -7.41
C ASN A 162 -12.10 -15.51 -7.98
N ASN A 163 -11.04 -15.11 -7.28
CA ASN A 163 -10.18 -13.99 -7.68
C ASN A 163 -8.78 -14.52 -8.03
N ALA A 164 -8.70 -15.36 -9.07
CA ALA A 164 -7.42 -15.59 -9.71
C ALA A 164 -6.85 -14.22 -10.10
N LYS A 165 -5.60 -13.92 -9.69
CA LYS A 165 -4.96 -12.68 -10.10
C LYS A 165 -4.96 -12.66 -11.62
N PRO A 166 -5.57 -11.66 -12.28
CA PRO A 166 -5.48 -11.55 -13.71
C PRO A 166 -4.06 -11.07 -14.03
N HIS A 167 -3.12 -12.01 -14.08
CA HIS A 167 -1.78 -11.75 -14.60
C HIS A 167 -1.87 -11.78 -16.12
N ILE A 168 -2.33 -10.67 -16.69
CA ILE A 168 -2.17 -10.41 -18.12
C ILE A 168 -0.68 -10.25 -18.41
N SER A 169 -0.19 -10.85 -19.50
CA SER A 169 1.19 -10.64 -19.92
C SER A 169 1.36 -9.18 -20.35
N PRO A 170 2.48 -8.50 -20.09
CA PRO A 170 2.76 -7.19 -20.70
C PRO A 170 2.82 -7.25 -22.23
N GLN A 171 2.98 -8.44 -22.81
CA GLN A 171 2.95 -8.69 -24.25
C GLN A 171 1.59 -9.23 -24.73
N ASP A 172 0.56 -9.21 -23.89
CA ASP A 172 -0.78 -9.62 -24.28
C ASP A 172 -1.32 -8.73 -25.40
N LEU A 173 -1.71 -9.35 -26.52
CA LEU A 173 -2.07 -8.62 -27.74
C LEU A 173 -3.37 -7.84 -27.60
N ASP A 174 -4.34 -8.38 -26.85
CA ASP A 174 -5.61 -7.71 -26.61
C ASP A 174 -5.39 -6.47 -25.73
N PHE A 175 -4.57 -6.60 -24.69
CA PHE A 175 -4.16 -5.46 -23.87
C PHE A 175 -3.42 -4.42 -24.71
N LEU A 176 -2.40 -4.81 -25.48
CA LEU A 176 -1.61 -3.86 -26.29
C LEU A 176 -2.47 -3.15 -27.33
N GLY A 177 -3.44 -3.84 -27.93
CA GLY A 177 -4.38 -3.24 -28.88
C GLY A 177 -5.22 -2.12 -28.26
N VAL A 178 -5.73 -2.33 -27.05
CA VAL A 178 -6.50 -1.31 -26.31
C VAL A 178 -5.59 -0.23 -25.71
N ALA A 179 -4.42 -0.62 -25.20
CA ALA A 179 -3.46 0.29 -24.59
C ALA A 179 -2.89 1.32 -25.58
N LYS A 180 -2.94 1.00 -26.89
CA LYS A 180 -2.50 1.86 -28.00
C LYS A 180 -3.64 2.45 -28.82
N SER A 181 -4.90 2.22 -28.42
CA SER A 181 -6.04 2.84 -29.08
C SER A 181 -6.20 4.30 -28.66
N ASP A 182 -6.99 5.07 -29.41
CA ASP A 182 -7.44 6.42 -29.03
C ASP A 182 -6.33 7.43 -28.73
N GLY A 183 -5.13 7.21 -29.30
CA GLY A 183 -3.96 8.09 -29.14
C GLY A 183 -3.19 7.87 -27.84
N PHE A 184 -3.50 6.83 -27.07
CA PHE A 184 -2.70 6.42 -25.93
C PHE A 184 -1.50 5.57 -26.37
N ASP A 185 -0.45 5.57 -25.55
CA ASP A 185 0.68 4.64 -25.64
C ASP A 185 0.98 4.17 -24.21
N MET A 186 0.22 3.18 -23.76
CA MET A 186 0.31 2.66 -22.39
C MET A 186 1.09 1.35 -22.35
N ASP A 187 2.05 1.27 -21.42
CA ASP A 187 2.79 0.05 -21.13
C ASP A 187 2.38 -0.52 -19.76
N LEU A 188 2.19 -1.84 -19.71
CA LEU A 188 1.97 -2.54 -18.46
C LEU A 188 3.31 -2.87 -17.78
N VAL A 189 3.53 -2.30 -16.59
CA VAL A 189 4.75 -2.52 -15.83
C VAL A 189 4.44 -3.18 -14.49
N PHE A 190 5.09 -4.31 -14.22
CA PHE A 190 5.00 -4.95 -12.92
C PHE A 190 5.96 -4.36 -11.91
N GLN A 191 5.44 -4.11 -10.71
CA GLN A 191 6.24 -3.74 -9.57
C GLN A 191 7.13 -4.90 -9.11
N PRO A 192 8.23 -4.62 -8.39
CA PRO A 192 9.10 -5.67 -7.89
C PRO A 192 8.32 -6.61 -6.96
N PRO A 193 8.57 -7.93 -7.02
CA PRO A 193 7.84 -8.90 -6.20
C PRO A 193 7.86 -8.55 -4.71
N ASN A 194 6.73 -8.78 -4.03
CA ASN A 194 6.57 -8.56 -2.58
C ASN A 194 6.86 -7.11 -2.11
N SER A 195 6.50 -6.12 -2.92
CA SER A 195 6.79 -4.70 -2.67
C SER A 195 5.55 -3.80 -2.52
N PRO A 196 4.66 -4.08 -1.55
CA PRO A 196 3.45 -3.27 -1.36
C PRO A 196 3.74 -1.81 -0.97
N ASP A 197 4.94 -1.55 -0.45
CA ASP A 197 5.46 -0.22 -0.13
C ASP A 197 5.83 0.62 -1.35
N LEU A 198 5.92 0.00 -2.54
CA LEU A 198 6.12 0.66 -3.82
C LEU A 198 4.80 0.88 -4.59
N ASN A 199 3.65 0.52 -4.03
CA ASN A 199 2.33 0.79 -4.60
C ASN A 199 1.60 1.88 -3.84
N ILE A 200 1.21 2.98 -4.48
CA ILE A 200 0.45 4.08 -3.87
C ILE A 200 -0.86 3.59 -3.23
N LEU A 201 -1.52 2.60 -3.85
CA LEU A 201 -2.78 2.06 -3.37
C LEU A 201 -2.60 1.37 -2.01
N ASP A 202 -1.65 0.45 -1.92
CA ASP A 202 -1.35 -0.28 -0.68
C ASP A 202 -0.59 0.55 0.36
N LEU A 203 0.28 1.45 -0.08
CA LEU A 203 1.10 2.30 0.80
C LEU A 203 0.24 3.22 1.68
N GLY A 204 -0.91 3.68 1.18
CA GLY A 204 -1.79 4.51 2.02
C GLY A 204 -3.15 4.89 1.46
N PHE A 205 -3.39 4.76 0.15
CA PHE A 205 -4.66 5.23 -0.41
C PHE A 205 -5.84 4.34 0.00
N PHE A 206 -5.72 3.01 -0.11
CA PHE A 206 -6.75 2.09 0.36
C PHE A 206 -7.06 2.25 1.84
N ARG A 207 -6.04 2.52 2.66
CA ARG A 207 -6.22 2.77 4.10
C ARG A 207 -7.03 4.04 4.35
N SER A 208 -6.94 5.03 3.46
CA SER A 208 -7.71 6.27 3.52
C SER A 208 -9.19 6.00 3.19
N ILE A 209 -9.46 5.21 2.14
CA ILE A 209 -10.83 4.77 1.78
C ILE A 209 -11.45 4.00 2.95
N GLN A 210 -10.73 3.01 3.48
CA GLN A 210 -11.22 2.19 4.61
C GLN A 210 -11.55 3.05 5.84
N THR A 211 -10.74 4.08 6.14
CA THR A 211 -11.01 5.00 7.26
C THR A 211 -12.36 5.69 7.15
N ILE A 212 -12.78 6.08 5.95
CA ILE A 212 -14.08 6.73 5.71
C ILE A 212 -15.19 5.68 5.68
N GLN A 213 -15.00 4.62 4.90
CA GLN A 213 -15.98 3.54 4.73
C GLN A 213 -16.42 2.91 6.06
N HIS A 214 -15.48 2.67 6.98
CA HIS A 214 -15.81 2.06 8.28
C HIS A 214 -16.69 2.94 9.19
N LYS A 215 -16.87 4.23 8.87
CA LYS A 215 -17.81 5.09 9.59
C LYS A 215 -19.26 4.86 9.17
N LYS A 216 -19.50 4.34 7.96
CA LYS A 216 -20.85 4.25 7.36
C LYS A 216 -21.64 2.99 7.78
N SER A 217 -21.01 2.00 8.43
CA SER A 217 -21.62 0.77 8.97
C SER A 217 -22.65 0.08 8.04
N PRO A 218 -22.25 -0.37 6.83
CA PRO A 218 -23.17 -0.94 5.85
C PRO A 218 -23.84 -2.23 6.33
N LYS A 219 -25.13 -2.40 6.01
CA LYS A 219 -25.94 -3.56 6.40
C LYS A 219 -26.06 -4.62 5.29
N SER A 220 -25.91 -4.22 4.02
CA SER A 220 -25.95 -5.10 2.84
C SER A 220 -24.69 -4.99 1.97
N ILE A 221 -24.54 -5.92 1.01
CA ILE A 221 -23.47 -5.88 -0.01
C ILE A 221 -23.58 -4.61 -0.86
N LEU A 222 -24.79 -4.26 -1.30
CA LEU A 222 -25.06 -3.03 -2.04
C LEU A 222 -24.63 -1.78 -1.27
N GLN A 223 -24.97 -1.69 0.02
CA GLN A 223 -24.55 -0.57 0.86
C GLN A 223 -23.04 -0.56 1.08
N LEU A 224 -22.39 -1.74 1.14
CA LEU A 224 -20.94 -1.80 1.19
C LEU A 224 -20.33 -1.23 -0.09
N VAL A 225 -20.85 -1.59 -1.27
CA VAL A 225 -20.41 -1.00 -2.55
C VAL A 225 -20.55 0.51 -2.56
N ASP A 226 -21.77 1.00 -2.29
CA ASP A 226 -22.06 2.43 -2.23
C ASP A 226 -21.16 3.16 -1.22
N SER A 227 -20.92 2.57 -0.04
CA SER A 227 -20.05 3.17 0.98
C SER A 227 -18.59 3.27 0.56
N VAL A 228 -18.09 2.33 -0.27
CA VAL A 228 -16.71 2.34 -0.77
C VAL A 228 -16.58 3.36 -1.90
N CYS A 229 -17.51 3.37 -2.87
CA CYS A 229 -17.54 4.36 -3.94
C CYS A 229 -17.63 5.79 -3.38
N LYS A 230 -18.57 6.05 -2.48
CA LYS A 230 -18.66 7.36 -1.80
C LYS A 230 -17.41 7.71 -1.03
N ALA A 231 -16.81 6.74 -0.33
CA ALA A 231 -15.55 6.98 0.38
C ALA A 231 -14.39 7.30 -0.58
N TYR A 232 -14.36 6.75 -1.79
CA TYR A 232 -13.38 7.08 -2.82
C TYR A 232 -13.55 8.51 -3.32
N ASP A 233 -14.80 8.90 -3.61
CA ASP A 233 -15.13 10.24 -4.10
C ASP A 233 -14.84 11.31 -3.03
N GLU A 234 -15.25 11.06 -1.77
CA GLU A 234 -15.09 11.96 -0.62
C GLU A 234 -13.62 12.14 -0.17
N ILE A 235 -12.65 11.36 -0.67
CA ILE A 235 -11.24 11.54 -0.27
C ILE A 235 -10.69 12.86 -0.79
N ASP A 236 -10.12 13.61 0.14
CA ASP A 236 -9.33 14.79 -0.17
C ASP A 236 -8.10 14.45 -1.02
N ASN A 237 -7.93 15.17 -2.12
CA ASN A 237 -6.84 15.02 -3.09
C ASN A 237 -5.46 15.23 -2.44
N GLU A 238 -5.38 16.03 -1.36
CA GLU A 238 -4.17 16.16 -0.57
C GLU A 238 -3.68 14.82 -0.01
N LYS A 239 -4.59 13.90 0.32
CA LYS A 239 -4.23 12.57 0.82
C LYS A 239 -3.43 11.82 -0.24
N LEU A 240 -3.90 11.81 -1.48
CA LEU A 240 -3.23 11.13 -2.58
C LEU A 240 -1.85 11.75 -2.83
N LYS A 241 -1.77 13.08 -2.94
CA LYS A 241 -0.50 13.83 -3.03
C LYS A 241 0.48 13.40 -1.94
N PHE A 242 0.02 13.31 -0.70
CA PHE A 242 0.87 12.89 0.41
C PHE A 242 1.33 11.44 0.32
N VAL A 243 0.55 10.52 -0.24
CA VAL A 243 0.99 9.13 -0.41
C VAL A 243 2.15 9.07 -1.42
N TRP A 244 2.11 9.85 -2.49
CA TRP A 244 3.23 9.99 -3.44
C TRP A 244 4.51 10.49 -2.77
N VAL A 245 4.42 11.48 -1.87
CA VAL A 245 5.58 11.93 -1.08
C VAL A 245 6.13 10.80 -0.20
N SER A 246 5.24 9.98 0.37
CA SER A 246 5.66 8.80 1.15
C SER A 246 6.35 7.75 0.29
N LEU A 247 5.94 7.58 -0.98
CA LEU A 247 6.57 6.65 -1.90
C LEU A 247 8.05 6.99 -2.11
N HIS A 248 8.38 8.26 -2.38
CA HIS A 248 9.78 8.70 -2.50
C HIS A 248 10.57 8.50 -1.19
N GLY A 249 9.90 8.67 -0.04
CA GLY A 249 10.47 8.30 1.26
C GLY A 249 10.83 6.82 1.36
N CYS A 250 9.91 5.94 0.97
CA CYS A 250 10.17 4.49 0.91
C CYS A 250 11.32 4.17 -0.05
N MET A 251 11.40 4.82 -1.20
CA MET A 251 12.50 4.66 -2.15
C MET A 251 13.86 4.99 -1.54
N ASN A 252 13.97 6.09 -0.78
CA ASN A 252 15.19 6.42 -0.04
C ASN A 252 15.56 5.36 1.00
N GLU A 253 14.55 4.84 1.72
CA GLU A 253 14.77 3.78 2.70
C GLU A 253 15.24 2.48 2.02
N ILE A 254 14.68 2.13 0.87
CA ILE A 254 15.08 0.97 0.07
C ILE A 254 16.54 1.06 -0.35
N LEU A 255 17.00 2.23 -0.79
CA LEU A 255 18.42 2.45 -1.09
C LEU A 255 19.27 2.28 0.19
N ARG A 256 18.85 2.89 1.29
CA ARG A 256 19.57 2.87 2.59
C ARG A 256 19.77 1.44 3.13
N VAL A 257 18.75 0.59 2.98
CA VAL A 257 18.77 -0.80 3.44
C VAL A 257 19.03 -1.83 2.33
N GLU A 258 19.60 -1.38 1.21
CA GLU A 258 20.08 -2.26 0.12
C GLU A 258 18.98 -3.21 -0.41
N GLY A 259 17.82 -2.65 -0.74
CA GLY A 259 16.70 -3.40 -1.32
C GLY A 259 15.80 -4.09 -0.30
N ASN A 260 16.20 -4.16 0.97
CA ASN A 260 15.44 -4.84 2.02
C ASN A 260 14.17 -4.06 2.41
N ASN A 261 13.31 -4.67 3.23
CA ASN A 261 12.11 -4.04 3.79
C ASN A 261 12.24 -3.82 5.30
N SER A 262 13.46 -3.77 5.84
CA SER A 262 13.75 -3.61 7.29
C SER A 262 13.74 -2.14 7.74
N TYR A 263 12.69 -1.40 7.39
CA TYR A 263 12.56 0.02 7.75
C TYR A 263 11.10 0.40 8.05
N SER A 264 10.86 1.45 8.82
CA SER A 264 9.50 1.97 9.02
C SER A 264 9.17 2.99 7.93
N ILE A 265 7.93 3.04 7.45
CA ILE A 265 7.51 4.06 6.49
C ILE A 265 7.86 5.45 7.07
N PRO A 266 8.68 6.25 6.37
CA PRO A 266 9.23 7.47 6.95
C PRO A 266 8.15 8.53 7.16
N HIS A 267 8.20 9.20 8.32
CA HIS A 267 7.29 10.29 8.68
C HIS A 267 7.89 11.65 8.26
N ILE A 268 7.62 12.08 7.02
CA ILE A 268 8.27 13.25 6.38
C ILE A 268 7.65 14.60 6.83
N GLY A 269 6.70 14.61 7.78
CA GLY A 269 6.10 15.87 8.25
C GLY A 269 5.40 16.66 7.15
N LYS A 270 4.70 15.98 6.25
CA LYS A 270 4.18 16.49 4.96
C LYS A 270 3.42 17.82 5.03
N LYS A 271 2.61 18.02 6.09
CA LYS A 271 1.88 19.27 6.34
C LYS A 271 2.79 20.47 6.68
N ARG A 272 3.94 20.22 7.30
CA ARG A 272 4.95 21.25 7.55
C ARG A 272 5.62 21.64 6.24
N VAL A 273 6.00 20.65 5.43
CA VAL A 273 6.67 20.87 4.13
C VAL A 273 5.79 21.67 3.18
N GLN A 274 4.48 21.40 3.12
CA GLN A 274 3.55 22.14 2.26
C GLN A 274 3.41 23.64 2.60
N ARG A 275 3.71 24.06 3.84
CA ARG A 275 3.61 25.47 4.27
C ARG A 275 4.85 26.28 3.93
N THR A 276 5.97 25.62 3.66
CA THR A 276 7.28 26.29 3.50
C THR A 276 7.67 26.40 2.02
N GLU A 277 7.07 25.62 1.11
CA GLU A 277 7.38 25.65 -0.32
C GLU A 277 6.09 25.55 -1.17
N LEU A 278 5.94 26.50 -2.10
CA LEU A 278 5.07 26.38 -3.28
C LEU A 278 5.75 25.42 -4.27
N VAL A 279 4.96 24.51 -4.84
CA VAL A 279 5.33 23.59 -5.94
C VAL A 279 6.17 22.38 -5.53
N GLU A 280 5.56 21.20 -5.65
CA GLU A 280 6.19 19.87 -5.58
C GLU A 280 7.15 19.63 -4.40
N THR A 281 6.64 19.04 -3.31
CA THR A 281 7.45 18.55 -2.19
C THR A 281 8.44 17.47 -2.67
N LYS A 282 9.62 17.90 -3.13
CA LYS A 282 10.66 17.05 -3.71
C LYS A 282 11.48 16.42 -2.59
N VAL A 283 11.04 15.26 -2.12
CA VAL A 283 11.96 14.33 -1.47
C VAL A 283 13.00 13.97 -2.53
N SER A 284 14.24 14.42 -2.36
CA SER A 284 15.33 14.08 -3.27
C SER A 284 15.94 12.72 -2.92
N PRO A 285 16.49 11.99 -3.91
CA PRO A 285 17.34 10.84 -3.66
C PRO A 285 18.50 11.20 -2.72
N ASN A 286 18.72 10.39 -1.68
CA ASN A 286 19.88 10.56 -0.81
C ASN A 286 21.14 10.02 -1.52
N LYS A 287 22.13 10.91 -1.78
CA LYS A 287 23.35 10.58 -2.52
C LYS A 287 24.18 9.48 -1.87
N GLU A 288 24.32 9.48 -0.55
CA GLU A 288 25.07 8.46 0.20
C GLU A 288 24.39 7.09 0.10
N CYS A 289 23.06 7.07 0.26
CA CYS A 289 22.27 5.85 0.14
C CYS A 289 22.33 5.29 -1.28
N LEU A 290 22.33 6.16 -2.29
CA LEU A 290 22.48 5.79 -3.69
C LEU A 290 23.84 5.12 -3.94
N GLN A 291 24.93 5.75 -3.53
CA GLN A 291 26.28 5.20 -3.70
C GLN A 291 26.41 3.85 -3.02
N LYS A 292 25.87 3.73 -1.81
CA LYS A 292 25.82 2.48 -1.05
C LYS A 292 25.04 1.39 -1.79
N ALA A 293 23.90 1.72 -2.38
CA ALA A 293 23.09 0.78 -3.14
C ALA A 293 23.78 0.31 -4.43
N LEU A 294 24.46 1.22 -5.14
CA LEU A 294 25.24 0.88 -6.34
C LEU A 294 26.40 -0.06 -5.99
N TYR A 295 27.16 0.25 -4.94
CA TYR A 295 28.23 -0.61 -4.45
C TYR A 295 27.71 -2.01 -4.04
N ALA A 296 26.55 -2.08 -3.39
CA ALA A 296 25.94 -3.36 -3.04
C ALA A 296 25.61 -4.21 -4.28
N LEU A 297 25.10 -3.58 -5.36
CA LEU A 297 24.81 -4.27 -6.63
C LEU A 297 26.08 -4.73 -7.34
N GLU A 298 27.14 -3.91 -7.37
CA GLU A 298 28.41 -4.26 -7.99
C GLU A 298 29.03 -5.51 -7.33
N ASN A 299 29.04 -5.58 -5.99
CA ASN A 299 29.55 -6.74 -5.27
C ASN A 299 28.70 -7.99 -5.52
N ILE A 300 27.37 -7.84 -5.57
CA ILE A 300 26.45 -8.93 -5.87
C ILE A 300 26.73 -9.54 -7.24
N ASN A 301 26.99 -8.70 -8.25
CA ASN A 301 27.31 -9.14 -9.60
C ASN A 301 28.68 -9.82 -9.66
N ALA A 302 29.67 -9.27 -8.96
CA ALA A 302 31.01 -9.87 -8.86
C ALA A 302 30.98 -11.28 -8.23
N ASP A 303 30.21 -11.46 -7.16
CA ASP A 303 30.03 -12.77 -6.50
C ASP A 303 29.34 -13.79 -7.43
N GLU A 304 28.36 -13.34 -8.23
CA GLU A 304 27.66 -14.20 -9.18
C GLU A 304 28.55 -14.63 -10.35
N GLU A 305 29.37 -13.71 -10.88
CA GLU A 305 30.38 -14.05 -11.89
C GLU A 305 31.43 -15.03 -11.37
N GLN A 306 31.90 -14.84 -10.13
CA GLN A 306 32.90 -15.72 -9.53
C GLN A 306 32.34 -17.12 -9.24
N SER A 307 31.08 -17.21 -8.81
CA SER A 307 30.35 -18.48 -8.63
C SER A 307 30.11 -19.20 -9.96
N ALA A 308 29.74 -18.48 -11.02
CA ALA A 308 29.55 -19.03 -12.36
C ALA A 308 30.87 -19.57 -12.96
N ARG A 309 31.98 -18.86 -12.77
CA ARG A 309 33.32 -19.33 -13.19
C ARG A 309 33.77 -20.58 -12.42
N SER A 310 33.46 -20.66 -11.13
CA SER A 310 33.82 -21.81 -10.28
C SER A 310 33.00 -23.05 -10.61
N THR A 311 31.72 -22.90 -10.96
CA THR A 311 30.85 -24.02 -11.37
C THR A 311 31.20 -24.56 -12.75
N HIS A 312 31.67 -23.72 -13.68
CA HIS A 312 32.21 -24.19 -14.96
C HIS A 312 33.58 -24.88 -14.83
N ALA A 313 34.43 -24.47 -13.90
CA ALA A 313 35.73 -25.11 -13.67
C ALA A 313 35.62 -26.51 -13.04
N VAL A 314 34.48 -26.88 -12.44
CA VAL A 314 34.22 -28.20 -11.84
C VAL A 314 33.50 -29.15 -12.81
N ALA A 315 32.98 -28.63 -13.93
CA ALA A 315 32.24 -29.40 -14.93
C ALA A 315 33.09 -29.81 -16.16
N VAL A 316 34.40 -29.53 -16.14
CA VAL A 316 35.41 -29.94 -17.14
C VAL A 316 36.35 -30.93 -16.50
#